data_AF-A0A257K4W9-F1
#
_entry.id   AF-A0A257K4W9-F1
#
_cell.length_a   1.000
_cell.length_b   1.000
_cell.length_c   1.000
_cell.angle_alpha   90.00
_cell.angle_beta   90.00
_cell.angle_gamma   90.00
#
_symmetry.space_group_name_H-M   'P 1'
#
loop_
_entity.id
_entity.type
_entity.pdbx_description
1 polymer ?
#
loop_
_entity_poly.entity_id
_entity_poly.type
_entity_poly.pdbx_seq_one_letter_code
_entity_poly.pdbx_strand_id
1 'polypeptide(L)'
;DREIGNFILTHPNLAIPHDTSEFAINTSNARFWESPVHRYVTECQAGKAGERGRDFNMRWIASMVAEVHRILMRGGVFMYPRDSKDPGKPGRLRLMYEANPIAWLIEQAGGCASTGRQRLLEVLPEQLHQRVPVILGSRNEVQRIERYHQEADRGQDKPFVSPLFNERSLFRAQELA
;
A
#
# COMPACT_ATOMS: atom_id res chain seq x y z
N ASP A 1 0.60 -27.49 19.82
CA ASP A 1 -0.37 -28.48 20.27
C ASP A 1 -1.21 -27.88 21.39
N ARG A 2 -2.54 -27.83 21.25
CA ARG A 2 -3.43 -27.25 22.27
C ARG A 2 -3.50 -28.12 23.53
N GLU A 3 -3.22 -29.42 23.41
CA GLU A 3 -3.25 -30.36 24.54
C GLU A 3 -1.98 -30.23 25.40
N ILE A 4 -0.86 -29.88 24.79
CA ILE A 4 0.45 -29.77 25.46
C ILE A 4 0.78 -28.31 25.83
N GLY A 5 0.08 -27.32 25.27
CA GLY A 5 0.33 -25.89 25.52
C GLY A 5 1.60 -25.34 24.86
N ASN A 6 2.23 -26.11 23.97
CA ASN A 6 3.48 -25.76 23.31
C ASN A 6 3.27 -25.31 21.86
N PHE A 7 4.07 -24.33 21.41
CA PHE A 7 4.21 -24.02 20.00
C PHE A 7 5.07 -25.09 19.31
N ILE A 8 4.59 -25.59 18.17
CA ILE A 8 5.33 -26.53 17.33
C ILE A 8 5.67 -25.81 16.04
N LEU A 9 6.93 -25.94 15.59
CA LEU A 9 7.36 -25.43 14.30
C LEU A 9 6.62 -26.17 13.18
N THR A 10 5.80 -25.45 12.41
CA THR A 10 5.03 -26.02 11.30
C THR A 10 5.55 -25.61 9.93
N HIS A 11 6.11 -24.40 9.81
CA HIS A 11 6.58 -23.84 8.55
C HIS A 11 7.95 -23.17 8.77
N PRO A 12 9.06 -23.92 8.60
CA PRO A 12 10.39 -23.32 8.61
C PRO A 12 10.62 -22.49 7.34
N ASN A 13 11.45 -21.44 7.46
CA ASN A 13 11.98 -20.68 6.32
C ASN A 13 10.90 -20.15 5.35
N LEU A 14 9.88 -19.49 5.90
CA LEU A 14 8.85 -18.85 5.09
C LEU A 14 9.47 -17.86 4.09
N ALA A 15 9.02 -17.94 2.84
CA ALA A 15 9.47 -17.08 1.75
C ALA A 15 8.26 -16.47 1.04
N ILE A 16 8.20 -15.14 1.01
CA ILE A 16 7.16 -14.39 0.32
C ILE A 16 7.47 -14.41 -1.19
N PRO A 17 6.51 -14.81 -2.05
CA PRO A 17 6.66 -14.68 -3.49
C PRO A 17 6.97 -13.24 -3.92
N HIS A 18 7.93 -13.06 -4.84
CA HIS A 18 8.33 -11.73 -5.34
C HIS A 18 7.20 -10.98 -6.03
N ASP A 19 6.33 -11.72 -6.72
CA ASP A 19 5.15 -11.21 -7.44
C ASP A 19 3.86 -11.67 -6.77
N THR A 20 2.78 -10.91 -6.97
CA THR A 20 1.45 -11.28 -6.51
C THR A 20 0.36 -10.62 -7.36
N SER A 21 -0.85 -11.18 -7.26
CA SER A 21 -2.10 -10.61 -7.77
C SER A 21 -3.10 -10.34 -6.63
N GLU A 22 -2.65 -10.27 -5.38
CA GLU A 22 -3.49 -9.90 -4.23
C GLU A 22 -3.03 -8.58 -3.60
N PHE A 23 -3.96 -7.65 -3.37
CA PHE A 23 -3.68 -6.43 -2.61
C PHE A 23 -4.69 -6.22 -1.48
N ALA A 24 -4.26 -5.54 -0.43
CA ALA A 24 -5.10 -5.21 0.71
C ALA A 24 -4.98 -3.75 1.10
N ILE A 25 -6.11 -3.04 1.02
CA ILE A 25 -6.24 -1.63 1.36
C ILE A 25 -7.68 -1.31 1.74
N ASN A 26 -7.88 -0.36 2.66
CA ASN A 26 -9.21 0.12 3.02
C ASN A 26 -9.78 1.03 1.93
N THR A 27 -10.53 0.48 0.98
CA THR A 27 -11.12 1.21 -0.15
C THR A 27 -12.10 2.31 0.25
N SER A 28 -12.66 2.28 1.47
CA SER A 28 -13.51 3.38 1.97
C SER A 28 -12.74 4.70 2.14
N ASN A 29 -11.41 4.64 2.19
CA ASN A 29 -10.53 5.81 2.26
C ASN A 29 -10.14 6.37 0.88
N ALA A 30 -10.66 5.81 -0.22
CA ALA A 30 -10.24 6.13 -1.58
C ALA A 30 -10.04 7.64 -1.79
N ARG A 31 -11.07 8.45 -1.55
CA ARG A 31 -11.07 9.92 -1.71
C ARG A 31 -9.98 10.71 -0.94
N PHE A 32 -9.22 10.06 -0.08
CA PHE A 32 -8.16 10.70 0.72
C PHE A 32 -6.76 10.18 0.42
N TRP A 33 -6.62 9.24 -0.51
CA TRP A 33 -5.32 8.72 -0.87
C TRP A 33 -4.51 9.71 -1.69
N GLU A 34 -3.19 9.58 -1.62
CA GLU A 34 -2.29 10.25 -2.56
C GLU A 34 -2.47 9.67 -3.97
N SER A 35 -2.20 10.48 -5.01
CA SER A 35 -2.19 10.06 -6.44
C SER A 35 -1.53 8.70 -6.70
N PRO A 36 -0.30 8.41 -6.20
CA PRO A 36 0.37 7.14 -6.48
C PRO A 36 -0.38 5.91 -5.97
N VAL A 37 -1.07 6.02 -4.83
CA VAL A 37 -1.90 4.94 -4.29
C VAL A 37 -3.15 4.76 -5.13
N HIS A 38 -3.79 5.87 -5.52
CA HIS A 38 -4.92 5.86 -6.43
C HIS A 38 -4.57 5.13 -7.74
N ARG A 39 -3.47 5.54 -8.38
CA ARG A 39 -2.96 4.93 -9.60
C ARG A 39 -2.75 3.44 -9.44
N TYR A 40 -2.05 3.01 -8.39
CA TYR A 40 -1.80 1.59 -8.15
C TYR A 40 -3.11 0.78 -8.06
N VAL A 41 -4.08 1.25 -7.28
CA VAL A 41 -5.36 0.55 -7.08
C VAL A 41 -6.17 0.54 -8.38
N THR A 42 -6.24 1.66 -9.10
CA THR A 42 -6.96 1.76 -10.38
C THR A 42 -6.36 0.84 -11.43
N GLU A 43 -5.04 0.78 -11.56
CA GLU A 43 -4.37 -0.16 -12.46
C GLU A 43 -4.66 -1.63 -12.10
N CYS A 44 -4.69 -1.98 -10.81
CA CYS A 44 -5.05 -3.33 -10.38
C CYS A 44 -6.52 -3.66 -10.71
N GLN A 45 -7.43 -2.69 -10.56
CA GLN A 45 -8.86 -2.85 -10.87
C GLN A 45 -9.14 -2.95 -12.37
N ALA A 46 -8.33 -2.29 -13.22
CA ALA A 46 -8.43 -2.41 -14.67
C ALA A 46 -8.09 -3.83 -15.17
N GLY A 47 -7.38 -4.63 -14.35
CA GLY A 47 -7.11 -6.04 -14.60
C GLY A 47 -6.38 -6.28 -15.91
N LYS A 48 -6.77 -7.34 -16.63
CA LYS A 48 -6.19 -7.69 -17.94
C LYS A 48 -6.33 -6.62 -19.03
N ALA A 49 -7.33 -5.74 -18.93
CA ALA A 49 -7.54 -4.68 -19.92
C ALA A 49 -6.64 -3.45 -19.68
N GLY A 50 -6.05 -3.34 -18.50
CA GLY A 50 -5.18 -2.22 -18.12
C GLY A 50 -3.69 -2.52 -18.26
N GLU A 51 -2.87 -1.57 -17.80
CA GLU A 51 -1.41 -1.62 -17.85
C GLU A 51 -0.80 -2.83 -17.12
N ARG A 52 -1.55 -3.43 -16.19
CA ARG A 52 -1.08 -4.59 -15.43
C ARG A 52 -1.10 -5.89 -16.22
N GLY A 53 -1.94 -5.99 -17.26
CA GLY A 53 -2.07 -7.18 -18.11
C GLY A 53 -2.49 -8.46 -17.37
N ARG A 54 -2.96 -8.35 -16.13
CA ARG A 54 -3.40 -9.48 -15.28
C ARG A 54 -4.45 -9.03 -14.28
N ASP A 55 -5.32 -9.96 -13.88
CA ASP A 55 -6.37 -9.68 -12.90
C ASP A 55 -5.81 -9.70 -11.47
N PHE A 56 -6.37 -8.83 -10.62
CA PHE A 56 -6.05 -8.75 -9.20
C PHE A 56 -7.28 -9.05 -8.36
N ASN A 57 -7.05 -9.61 -7.18
CA ASN A 57 -8.07 -9.79 -6.16
C ASN A 57 -7.73 -8.95 -4.93
N MET A 58 -8.74 -8.59 -4.12
CA MET A 58 -8.55 -7.71 -2.97
C MET A 58 -9.05 -8.34 -1.67
N ARG A 59 -8.39 -8.01 -0.56
CA ARG A 59 -8.81 -8.40 0.80
C ARG A 59 -8.71 -7.19 1.72
N TRP A 60 -9.57 -7.13 2.73
CA TRP A 60 -9.41 -6.17 3.83
C TRP A 60 -10.07 -6.73 5.09
N ILE A 61 -9.27 -7.33 5.97
CA ILE A 61 -9.72 -7.95 7.22
C ILE A 61 -9.75 -6.91 8.36
N ALA A 62 -9.15 -5.73 8.17
CA ALA A 62 -8.93 -4.73 9.21
C ALA A 62 -8.11 -5.22 10.42
N SER A 63 -7.44 -6.37 10.29
CA SER A 63 -6.44 -6.87 11.24
C SER A 63 -5.11 -7.03 10.53
N MET A 64 -4.13 -6.19 10.90
CA MET A 64 -2.81 -6.21 10.27
C MET A 64 -2.12 -7.57 10.43
N VAL A 65 -2.29 -8.23 11.58
CA VAL A 65 -1.74 -9.57 11.81
C VAL A 65 -2.31 -10.59 10.84
N ALA A 66 -3.63 -10.57 10.60
CA ALA A 66 -4.27 -11.50 9.67
C ALA A 66 -3.85 -11.25 8.21
N GLU A 67 -3.71 -9.98 7.82
CA GLU A 67 -3.20 -9.58 6.51
C GLU A 67 -1.76 -10.05 6.29
N VAL A 68 -0.87 -9.78 7.25
CA VAL A 68 0.54 -10.18 7.20
C VAL A 68 0.70 -11.69 7.20
N HIS A 69 -0.08 -12.41 8.02
CA HIS A 69 -0.07 -13.86 8.02
C HIS A 69 -0.41 -14.43 6.63
N ARG A 70 -1.44 -13.90 5.96
CA ARG A 70 -1.75 -14.30 4.58
C ARG A 70 -0.58 -14.02 3.64
N ILE A 71 0.02 -12.84 3.72
CA ILE A 71 1.16 -12.45 2.88
C ILE A 71 2.36 -13.39 3.09
N LEU A 72 2.66 -13.76 4.33
CA LEU A 72 3.72 -14.71 4.66
C LEU A 72 3.45 -16.11 4.09
N MET A 73 2.19 -16.51 3.96
CA MET A 73 1.82 -17.84 3.45
C MET A 73 1.78 -17.93 1.92
N ARG A 74 1.36 -16.86 1.23
CA ARG A 74 1.09 -16.94 -0.23
C ARG A 74 1.35 -15.66 -1.02
N GLY A 75 2.00 -14.67 -0.41
CA GLY A 75 2.23 -13.37 -1.03
C GLY A 75 1.02 -12.46 -1.00
N GLY A 76 1.20 -11.27 -1.58
CA GLY A 76 0.24 -10.17 -1.48
C GLY A 76 0.94 -8.86 -1.10
N VAL A 77 0.24 -7.75 -1.27
CA VAL A 77 0.66 -6.45 -0.75
C VAL A 77 -0.39 -5.92 0.23
N PHE A 78 0.05 -5.36 1.35
CA PHE A 78 -0.77 -4.64 2.31
C PHE A 78 -0.38 -3.17 2.28
N MET A 79 -1.40 -2.30 2.26
CA MET A 79 -1.24 -0.86 2.23
C MET A 79 -2.09 -0.20 3.31
N TYR A 80 -1.41 0.58 4.14
CA TYR A 80 -1.99 1.59 5.02
C TYR A 80 -1.24 2.92 4.76
N PRO A 81 -1.51 3.56 3.62
CA PRO A 81 -0.75 4.72 3.17
C PRO A 81 -1.09 5.96 4.01
N ARG A 82 -0.35 7.04 3.77
CA ARG A 82 -0.73 8.37 4.25
C ARG A 82 -2.06 8.75 3.59
N ASP A 83 -2.94 9.39 4.36
CA ASP A 83 -4.22 9.89 3.86
C ASP A 83 -4.38 11.37 4.22
N SER A 84 -5.24 12.08 3.48
CA SER A 84 -5.52 13.50 3.69
C SER A 84 -6.62 13.78 4.71
N LYS A 85 -7.15 12.75 5.42
CA LYS A 85 -8.21 12.97 6.43
C LYS A 85 -7.72 13.81 7.60
N ASP A 86 -6.45 13.63 7.96
CA ASP A 86 -5.78 14.38 9.00
C ASP A 86 -4.38 14.74 8.49
N PRO A 87 -4.22 15.90 7.82
CA PRO A 87 -2.98 16.28 7.17
C PRO A 87 -1.76 16.34 8.11
N GLY A 88 -2.01 16.56 9.42
CA GLY A 88 -0.98 16.58 10.45
C GLY A 88 -0.48 15.20 10.87
N LYS A 89 -1.15 14.12 10.44
CA LYS A 89 -0.73 12.74 10.73
C LYS A 89 -0.03 12.12 9.53
N PRO A 90 1.22 11.66 9.67
CA PRO A 90 1.97 11.03 8.58
C PRO A 90 1.41 9.65 8.17
N GLY A 91 0.61 9.02 9.03
CA GLY A 91 -0.02 7.73 8.80
C GLY A 91 -0.92 7.32 9.96
N ARG A 92 -1.37 6.07 9.97
CA ARG A 92 -2.27 5.56 11.04
C ARG A 92 -1.62 4.57 11.99
N LEU A 93 -0.73 3.73 11.48
CA LEU A 93 -0.03 2.70 12.26
C LEU A 93 1.17 3.32 12.95
N ARG A 94 1.57 2.77 14.10
CA ARG A 94 2.70 3.25 14.89
C ARG A 94 3.97 2.53 14.49
N LEU A 95 5.03 3.32 14.37
CA LEU A 95 6.33 2.86 13.91
C LEU A 95 6.88 1.75 14.82
N MET A 96 6.94 1.99 16.13
CA MET A 96 7.71 1.15 17.04
C MET A 96 7.11 -0.23 17.32
N TYR A 97 5.79 -0.34 17.43
CA TYR A 97 5.12 -1.54 17.93
C TYR A 97 4.06 -2.13 16.98
N GLU A 98 3.84 -1.49 15.83
CA GLU A 98 3.04 -2.08 14.74
C GLU A 98 3.94 -2.28 13.51
N ALA A 99 4.53 -1.21 12.99
CA ALA A 99 5.23 -1.22 11.70
C ALA A 99 6.58 -1.97 11.74
N ASN A 100 7.49 -1.59 12.63
CA ASN A 100 8.84 -2.18 12.74
C ASN A 100 8.85 -3.69 12.96
N PRO A 101 8.12 -4.27 13.95
CA PRO A 101 8.17 -5.72 14.17
C PRO A 101 7.68 -6.51 12.96
N ILE A 102 6.65 -6.01 12.27
CA ILE A 102 6.09 -6.66 11.09
C ILE A 102 6.99 -6.47 9.86
N ALA A 103 7.56 -5.28 9.67
CA ALA A 103 8.52 -5.04 8.59
C ALA A 103 9.73 -5.96 8.70
N TRP A 104 10.24 -6.16 9.92
CA TRP A 104 11.33 -7.11 10.17
C TRP A 104 10.96 -8.53 9.72
N LEU A 105 9.79 -9.04 10.11
CA LEU A 105 9.33 -10.36 9.67
C LEU A 105 9.18 -10.47 8.13
N ILE A 106 8.62 -9.45 7.50
CA ILE A 106 8.41 -9.41 6.05
C ILE A 106 9.75 -9.42 5.31
N GLU A 107 10.73 -8.62 5.75
CA GLU A 107 12.05 -8.56 5.12
C GLU A 107 12.84 -9.86 5.33
N GLN A 108 12.76 -10.48 6.52
CA GLN A 108 13.36 -11.79 6.76
C GLN A 108 12.79 -12.88 5.86
N ALA A 109 11.51 -12.76 5.47
CA ALA A 109 10.86 -13.66 4.51
C ALA A 109 11.08 -13.26 3.03
N GLY A 110 12.03 -12.36 2.74
CA GLY A 110 12.39 -11.93 1.37
C GLY A 110 11.48 -10.87 0.75
N GLY A 111 10.43 -10.45 1.45
CA GLY A 111 9.54 -9.36 1.06
C GLY A 111 10.18 -7.98 1.19
N CYS A 112 9.36 -6.95 1.06
CA CYS A 112 9.77 -5.56 1.22
C CYS A 112 8.76 -4.80 2.11
N ALA A 113 9.24 -3.81 2.86
CA ALA A 113 8.44 -2.93 3.70
C ALA A 113 8.89 -1.49 3.55
N SER A 114 7.95 -0.59 3.23
CA SER A 114 8.22 0.79 2.84
C SER A 114 7.16 1.74 3.39
N THR A 115 7.55 3.01 3.54
CA THR A 115 6.63 4.14 3.76
C THR A 115 5.97 4.62 2.46
N GLY A 116 6.37 4.05 1.31
CA GLY A 116 6.12 4.57 -0.03
C GLY A 116 7.28 5.42 -0.55
N ARG A 117 8.12 5.98 0.34
CA ARG A 117 9.25 6.86 -0.04
C ARG A 117 10.60 6.44 0.56
N GLN A 118 10.58 5.68 1.65
CA GLN A 118 11.75 5.22 2.38
C GLN A 118 11.48 3.81 2.92
N ARG A 119 12.53 2.98 3.02
CA ARG A 119 12.45 1.67 3.67
C ARG A 119 12.02 1.81 5.14
N LEU A 120 11.06 1.00 5.56
CA LEU A 120 10.37 1.19 6.84
C LEU A 120 11.31 1.03 8.05
N LEU A 121 12.25 0.08 8.00
CA LEU A 121 13.22 -0.17 9.08
C LEU A 121 14.35 0.88 9.17
N GLU A 122 14.47 1.76 8.18
CA GLU A 122 15.47 2.84 8.18
C GLU A 122 14.91 4.16 8.70
N VAL A 123 13.61 4.21 9.04
CA VAL A 123 12.98 5.38 9.62
C VAL A 123 13.47 5.54 11.07
N LEU A 124 14.23 6.61 11.33
CA LEU A 124 14.63 6.96 12.68
C LEU A 124 13.42 7.50 13.47
N PRO A 125 13.08 6.92 14.63
CA PRO A 125 11.95 7.36 15.42
C PRO A 125 12.25 8.69 16.13
N GLU A 126 11.36 9.66 15.99
CA GLU A 126 11.38 10.94 16.70
C GLU A 126 10.63 10.88 18.04
N GLN A 127 9.64 9.99 18.15
CA GLN A 127 8.82 9.80 19.35
C GLN A 127 8.25 8.39 19.44
N LEU A 128 7.95 7.92 20.66
CA LEU A 128 7.48 6.55 20.92
C LEU A 128 6.20 6.18 20.15
N HIS A 129 5.26 7.11 20.04
CA HIS A 129 3.96 6.91 19.38
C HIS A 129 3.93 7.46 17.94
N GLN A 130 5.09 7.65 17.31
CA GLN A 130 5.19 8.13 15.94
C GLN A 130 4.37 7.23 15.01
N ARG A 131 3.54 7.86 14.18
CA ARG A 131 2.81 7.16 13.13
C ARG A 131 3.59 7.15 11.84
N VAL A 132 3.33 6.17 11.00
CA VAL A 132 4.04 5.98 9.74
C VAL A 132 3.08 5.35 8.73
N PRO A 133 3.17 5.72 7.42
CA PRO A 133 2.50 4.97 6.38
C PRO A 133 3.20 3.60 6.20
N VAL A 134 2.45 2.57 5.87
CA VAL A 134 2.97 1.20 5.77
C VAL A 134 2.53 0.57 4.46
N ILE A 135 3.50 0.14 3.66
CA ILE A 135 3.32 -0.62 2.42
C ILE A 135 4.25 -1.82 2.51
N LEU A 136 3.72 -3.05 2.53
CA LEU A 136 4.55 -4.24 2.71
C LEU A 136 4.05 -5.46 1.95
N GLY A 137 4.96 -6.40 1.69
CA GLY A 137 4.66 -7.72 1.12
C GLY A 137 5.56 -8.09 -0.05
N SER A 138 4.96 -8.61 -1.12
CA SER A 138 5.66 -9.04 -2.33
C SER A 138 6.50 -7.92 -2.93
N ARG A 139 7.82 -8.17 -3.05
CA ARG A 139 8.84 -7.15 -3.36
C ARG A 139 8.53 -6.32 -4.61
N ASN A 140 8.12 -6.95 -5.70
CA ASN A 140 7.92 -6.26 -6.98
C ASN A 140 6.71 -5.31 -6.94
N GLU A 141 5.67 -5.63 -6.16
CA GLU A 141 4.53 -4.73 -5.97
C GLU A 141 4.88 -3.54 -5.07
N VAL A 142 5.61 -3.78 -3.97
CA VAL A 142 6.06 -2.71 -3.08
C VAL A 142 6.95 -1.72 -3.83
N GLN A 143 7.93 -2.21 -4.58
CA GLN A 143 8.83 -1.37 -5.38
C GLN A 143 8.09 -0.60 -6.49
N ARG A 144 7.06 -1.18 -7.10
CA ARG A 144 6.20 -0.48 -8.06
C ARG A 144 5.50 0.70 -7.38
N ILE A 145 4.94 0.49 -6.19
CA ILE A 145 4.26 1.54 -5.42
C ILE A 145 5.25 2.64 -5.02
N GLU A 146 6.45 2.29 -4.57
CA GLU A 146 7.51 3.27 -4.28
C GLU A 146 7.87 4.11 -5.51
N ARG A 147 8.02 3.48 -6.67
CA ARG A 147 8.28 4.18 -7.93
C ARG A 147 7.16 5.17 -8.25
N TYR A 148 5.89 4.80 -8.06
CA TYR A 148 4.77 5.73 -8.29
C TYR A 148 4.84 6.94 -7.34
N HIS A 149 5.21 6.75 -6.08
CA HIS A 149 5.43 7.88 -5.17
C HIS A 149 6.57 8.79 -5.63
N GLN A 150 7.68 8.21 -6.10
CA GLN A 150 8.82 8.99 -6.65
C GLN A 150 8.43 9.77 -7.92
N GLU A 151 7.66 9.17 -8.82
CA GLU A 151 7.14 9.83 -10.03
C GLU A 151 6.19 10.98 -9.67
N ALA A 152 5.31 10.78 -8.68
CA ALA A 152 4.41 11.81 -8.19
C ALA A 152 5.16 12.96 -7.51
N ASP A 153 6.15 12.67 -6.66
CA ASP A 153 6.97 13.69 -5.99
C ASP A 153 7.80 14.52 -7.00
N ARG A 154 8.15 13.94 -8.17
CA ARG A 154 8.81 14.64 -9.29
C ARG A 154 7.82 15.37 -10.21
N GLY A 155 6.51 15.27 -9.99
CA GLY A 155 5.47 15.85 -10.84
C GLY A 155 5.34 15.19 -12.22
N GLN A 156 5.80 13.93 -12.36
CA GLN A 156 5.74 13.13 -13.58
C GLN A 156 4.43 12.31 -13.67
N ASP A 157 3.79 12.05 -12.53
CA ASP A 157 2.50 11.37 -12.42
C ASP A 157 1.35 12.34 -12.79
N LYS A 158 1.29 12.76 -14.05
CA LYS A 158 0.19 13.60 -14.58
C LYS A 158 -0.72 12.74 -15.44
N PRO A 159 -2.05 12.78 -15.25
CA PRO A 159 -2.99 12.22 -16.20
C PRO A 159 -2.69 12.80 -17.59
N PHE A 160 -2.72 11.96 -18.62
CA PHE A 160 -2.68 12.46 -19.99
C PHE A 160 -3.91 13.34 -20.23
N VAL A 161 -3.72 14.66 -20.26
CA VAL A 161 -4.76 15.59 -20.66
C VAL A 161 -4.64 15.76 -22.17
N SER A 162 -5.59 15.18 -22.92
CA SER A 162 -5.66 15.42 -24.36
C SER A 162 -5.87 16.91 -24.61
N PRO A 163 -5.02 17.59 -25.39
CA PRO A 163 -5.23 18.99 -25.74
C PRO A 163 -6.53 19.22 -26.54
N LEU A 164 -7.14 18.15 -27.05
CA LEU A 164 -8.35 18.18 -27.88
C LEU A 164 -9.65 18.02 -27.08
N PHE A 165 -9.58 17.53 -25.84
CA PHE A 165 -10.76 17.23 -25.02
C PHE A 165 -10.63 17.88 -23.64
N ASN A 166 -10.73 19.21 -23.60
CA ASN A 166 -11.19 19.87 -22.37
C ASN A 166 -12.67 19.54 -22.18
N GLU A 167 -13.09 19.20 -20.96
CA GLU A 167 -14.51 19.11 -20.60
C GLU A 167 -15.16 20.47 -20.78
N ARG A 168 -15.66 20.74 -21.99
CA ARG A 168 -16.63 21.81 -22.22
C ARG A 168 -17.94 21.34 -21.62
N SER A 169 -18.15 21.61 -20.34
CA SER A 169 -19.50 21.59 -19.77
C SER A 169 -20.37 22.56 -20.58
N LEU A 170 -21.49 22.07 -21.10
CA LEU A 170 -22.49 22.86 -21.83
C LEU A 170 -23.23 23.87 -20.94
N PHE A 171 -23.00 23.83 -19.63
CA PHE A 171 -23.62 24.75 -18.67
C PHE A 171 -22.57 25.75 -18.17
N ARG A 172 -22.59 26.94 -18.79
CA ARG A 172 -21.94 28.14 -18.26
C ARG A 172 -22.75 28.55 -17.03
N ALA A 173 -22.15 28.52 -15.84
CA ALA A 173 -22.72 29.23 -14.70
C ALA A 173 -22.77 30.72 -15.09
N GLN A 174 -23.98 31.25 -15.22
CA GLN A 174 -24.19 32.69 -15.33
C GLN A 174 -23.67 33.31 -14.03
N GLU A 175 -22.62 34.12 -14.13
CA GLU A 175 -22.23 35.04 -13.07
C GLU A 175 -23.43 35.96 -12.80
N LEU A 176 -24.01 35.84 -11.60
CA LEU A 176 -24.91 36.84 -11.06
C LEU A 176 -24.04 37.97 -10.53
N ALA A 177 -24.22 39.15 -11.13
CA ALA A 177 -23.66 40.42 -10.69
C ALA A 177 -24.19 40.86 -9.32
#